data_AF-A0A6V8PG61-F1
#
_entry.id   AF-A0A6V8PG61-F1
#
_cell.length_a   1.000
_cell.length_b   1.000
_cell.length_c   1.000
_cell.angle_alpha   90.00
_cell.angle_beta   90.00
_cell.angle_gamma   90.00
#
_symmetry.space_group_name_H-M   'P 1'
#
loop_
_entity.id
_entity.type
_entity.pdbx_description
1 polymer ?
#
loop_
_entity_poly.entity_id
_entity_poly.type
_entity_poly.pdbx_seq_one_letter_code
_entity_poly.pdbx_strand_id
1 'polypeptide(L)' 'MSSLVVETRLAKVQWVTIAEDTLTVDLSDGRTISVPLSWYPRLLH' A
#
# COMPACT_ATOMS: atom_id res chain seq x y z
N MET A 1 15.15 -25.84 -4.12
CA MET A 1 14.28 -24.74 -3.61
C MET A 1 14.35 -23.61 -4.62
N SER A 2 13.25 -23.33 -5.33
CA SER A 2 13.14 -22.16 -6.20
C SER A 2 12.67 -21.01 -5.32
N SER A 3 13.52 -20.01 -5.12
CA SER A 3 13.12 -18.73 -4.56
C SER A 3 12.66 -17.84 -5.72
N LEU A 4 11.43 -17.31 -5.62
CA LEU A 4 10.96 -16.29 -6.54
C LEU A 4 11.76 -15.02 -6.28
N VAL A 5 12.64 -14.66 -7.21
CA VAL A 5 13.25 -13.33 -7.24
C VAL A 5 12.13 -12.35 -7.56
N VAL A 6 11.55 -11.72 -6.54
CA VAL A 6 10.75 -10.51 -6.73
C VAL A 6 11.74 -9.44 -7.18
N GLU A 7 11.77 -9.17 -8.49
CA GLU A 7 12.28 -7.90 -8.99
C GLU A 7 11.44 -6.81 -8.33
N THR A 8 12.01 -6.14 -7.33
CA THR A 8 11.35 -5.04 -6.63
C THR A 8 11.23 -3.86 -7.59
N ARG A 9 10.30 -3.93 -8.53
CA ARG A 9 9.87 -2.77 -9.31
C ARG A 9 9.34 -1.78 -8.28
N LEU A 10 9.91 -0.58 -8.24
CA LEU A 10 9.44 0.47 -7.36
C LEU A 10 7.96 0.70 -7.65
N ALA A 11 7.10 0.22 -6.76
CA ALA A 11 5.66 0.42 -6.87
C ALA A 11 5.41 1.92 -6.68
N LYS A 12 5.07 2.60 -7.77
CA LYS A 12 4.80 4.03 -7.73
C LYS A 12 3.33 4.22 -7.36
N VAL A 13 3.09 5.01 -6.32
CA VAL A 13 1.74 5.38 -5.92
C VAL A 13 1.16 6.37 -6.93
N GLN A 14 -0.04 6.09 -7.41
CA GLN A 14 -0.83 7.03 -8.22
C GLN A 14 -1.80 7.82 -7.35
N TRP A 15 -2.47 7.13 -6.41
CA TRP A 15 -3.51 7.75 -5.59
C TRP A 15 -3.49 7.20 -4.18
N VAL A 16 -3.87 8.05 -3.22
CA VAL A 16 -4.01 7.68 -1.81
C VAL A 16 -5.35 8.18 -1.31
N THR A 17 -6.11 7.27 -0.71
CA THR A 17 -7.39 7.56 -0.07
C THR A 17 -7.30 7.15 1.39
N ILE A 18 -7.64 8.08 2.27
CA ILE A 18 -7.65 7.87 3.71
C ILE A 18 -9.12 7.88 4.15
N ALA A 19 -9.59 6.75 4.67
CA ALA A 19 -10.88 6.62 5.32
C ALA A 19 -10.72 6.67 6.84
N GLU A 20 -11.81 6.53 7.60
CA GLU A 20 -11.79 6.61 9.07
C GLU A 20 -10.88 5.55 9.73
N ASP A 21 -10.80 4.35 9.15
CA ASP A 21 -10.05 3.22 9.70
C ASP A 21 -9.07 2.57 8.72
N THR A 22 -9.08 2.99 7.45
CA THR A 22 -8.39 2.29 6.35
C THR A 22 -7.62 3.27 5.47
N LEU A 23 -6.36 2.93 5.18
CA LEU A 23 -5.53 3.57 4.18
C LEU A 23 -5.56 2.73 2.90
N THR A 24 -6.04 3.32 1.81
CA THR A 24 -6.04 2.69 0.49
C THR A 24 -5.09 3.42 -0.45
N VAL A 25 -4.29 2.66 -1.18
CA VAL A 25 -3.24 3.15 -2.08
C VAL A 25 -3.39 2.47 -3.42
N ASP A 26 -3.60 3.27 -4.47
CA ASP A 26 -3.62 2.79 -5.85
C ASP A 26 -2.25 2.95 -6.46
N LEU A 27 -1.73 1.87 -7.04
CA LEU A 27 -0.42 1.81 -7.65
C LEU A 27 -0.49 2.05 -9.16
N SER A 28 0.63 2.48 -9.74
CA SER A 28 0.79 2.74 -11.17
C SER A 28 0.66 1.51 -12.05
N ASP A 29 0.75 0.33 -11.45
CA ASP A 29 0.62 -0.96 -12.11
C ASP A 29 -0.81 -1.53 -12.08
N GLY A 30 -1.78 -0.74 -11.59
CA GLY A 30 -3.18 -1.15 -11.52
C GLY A 30 -3.54 -1.99 -10.31
N ARG A 31 -2.61 -2.21 -9.37
CA ARG A 31 -2.91 -2.84 -8.08
C ARG A 31 -3.43 -1.80 -7.08
N THR A 32 -4.31 -2.24 -6.19
CA THR A 32 -4.78 -1.46 -5.04
C THR A 32 -4.38 -2.18 -3.76
N ILE A 33 -3.83 -1.43 -2.81
CA ILE A 33 -3.43 -1.93 -1.48
C ILE A 33 -4.30 -1.22 -0.45
N SER A 34 -5.00 -1.99 0.39
CA SER A 34 -5.76 -1.47 1.53
C SER A 34 -5.22 -2.04 2.84
N VAL A 35 -4.92 -1.16 3.78
CA VAL A 35 -4.38 -1.51 5.10
C VAL A 35 -5.09 -0.74 6.21
N PRO A 36 -5.29 -1.32 7.40
CA PRO A 36 -5.84 -0.58 8.53
C PRO A 36 -4.92 0.58 8.97
N LEU A 37 -5.50 1.74 9.27
CA LEU A 37 -4.78 2.90 9.83
C LEU A 37 -4.20 2.61 11.22
N SER A 38 -4.78 1.65 11.95
CA SER A 38 -4.26 1.17 13.24
C SER A 38 -2.83 0.61 13.17
N TRP A 39 -2.37 0.19 11.98
CA TRP A 39 -0.99 -0.26 11.77
C TRP A 39 0.00 0.91 11.72
N TYR A 40 -0.49 2.13 11.50
CA TYR A 40 0.31 3.34 11.42
C TYR A 40 -0.21 4.37 12.43
N PRO A 41 0.14 4.21 13.74
CA PRO A 41 -0.35 5.10 14.79
C PRO A 41 -0.10 6.58 14.53
N ARG A 42 0.96 6.91 13.79
CA ARG A 42 1.31 8.29 13.41
C ARG A 42 0.31 8.96 12.45
N LEU A 43 -0.56 8.18 11.81
CA LEU A 43 -1.64 8.68 10.96
C LEU A 43 -2.97 8.82 11.73
N LEU A 44 -3.05 8.28 12.95
CA LEU A 44 -4.19 8.41 13.86
C LEU A 44 -3.97 9.60 14.80
N HIS A 45 -4.01 10.84 14.30
CA HIS A 45 -3.81 12.05 15.11
C HIS A 45 -4.64 13.23 14.62
#